data_AF-F0Z6M2-F1
#
_entry.id   AF-F0Z6M2-F1
#
_cell.length_a   1.000
_cell.length_b   1.000
_cell.length_c   1.000
_cell.angle_alpha   90.00
_cell.angle_beta   90.00
_cell.angle_gamma   90.00
#
_symmetry.space_group_name_H-M   'P 1'
#
loop_
_entity.id
_entity.type
_entity.pdbx_description
1 polymer ?
#
loop_
_entity_poly.entity_id
_entity_poly.type
_entity_poly.pdbx_seq_one_letter_code
_entity_poly.pdbx_strand_id
1 'polypeptide(L)'
;MKFIIVLLSIFSYIAFTNSQIFNGENTQFGVVSSISNPFKPENLTLDSNIRSYSRYDWSYMRINIRSNLTKFLGQVDIHPRVDEFTTFRVPNTQSLIFKDLRDPNKDYSESSDDIITGSKDRDIYFPGWQIWAELVARKTIVTYTTQPVTVPCEVDGVRSDAKECQAEGSEEPPVSYTTNVLSNSTETIPLTLPPKNIIDINSRTFVNYFVIVVQLDKGRIIDAVWDGDRLPEICKSCDSCIDGQCGVNYDDMQCDPTEDQPLNNGCQLKIMVAWAGRDKNNKPCQSINKIPSNFQKYSSTSIKKVGTGLVSDFFYKINENNNNPNMA
;
A
#
# COMPACT_ATOMS: atom_id res chain seq x y z
N MET A 1 -41.17 34.46 -1.67
CA MET A 1 -39.92 34.32 -2.44
C MET A 1 -38.68 34.79 -1.67
N LYS A 2 -38.62 36.04 -1.16
CA LYS A 2 -37.45 36.54 -0.38
C LYS A 2 -37.08 35.67 0.84
N PHE A 3 -38.07 35.15 1.58
CA PHE A 3 -37.83 34.30 2.75
C PHE A 3 -37.17 32.95 2.42
N ILE A 4 -37.54 32.32 1.30
CA ILE A 4 -36.99 31.02 0.86
C ILE A 4 -35.51 31.18 0.48
N ILE A 5 -35.16 32.29 -0.19
CA ILE A 5 -33.78 32.59 -0.55
C ILE A 5 -32.92 32.75 0.71
N VAL A 6 -33.39 33.50 1.71
CA VAL A 6 -32.67 33.67 2.99
C VAL A 6 -32.47 32.33 3.70
N LEU A 7 -33.50 31.45 3.70
CA LEU A 7 -33.40 30.14 4.33
C LEU A 7 -32.35 29.25 3.63
N LEU A 8 -32.35 29.22 2.29
CA LEU A 8 -31.36 28.48 1.51
C LEU A 8 -29.95 29.01 1.73
N SER A 9 -29.76 30.33 1.81
CA SER A 9 -28.46 30.93 2.13
C SER A 9 -27.94 30.52 3.51
N ILE A 10 -28.82 30.43 4.51
CA ILE A 10 -28.45 29.99 5.86
C ILE A 10 -28.05 28.50 5.84
N PHE A 11 -28.81 27.64 5.16
CA PHE A 11 -28.45 26.22 5.03
C PHE A 11 -27.16 26.02 4.25
N SER A 12 -26.93 26.75 3.16
CA SER A 12 -25.68 26.73 2.41
C SER A 12 -24.52 27.24 3.26
N TYR A 13 -24.71 28.28 4.06
CA TYR A 13 -23.69 28.80 4.98
C TYR A 13 -23.34 27.78 6.07
N ILE A 14 -24.34 27.20 6.74
CA ILE A 14 -24.13 26.16 7.76
C ILE A 14 -23.45 24.93 7.15
N ALA A 15 -23.87 24.51 5.95
CA ALA A 15 -23.24 23.41 5.23
C ALA A 15 -21.80 23.74 4.83
N PHE A 16 -21.51 25.00 4.48
CA PHE A 16 -20.17 25.46 4.12
C PHE A 16 -19.25 25.62 5.34
N THR A 17 -19.73 26.17 6.45
CA THR A 17 -18.93 26.33 7.68
C THR A 17 -18.72 25.02 8.42
N ASN A 18 -19.64 24.08 8.29
CA ASN A 18 -19.47 22.70 8.78
C ASN A 18 -18.88 21.78 7.71
N SER A 19 -18.59 22.31 6.51
CA SER A 19 -17.93 21.56 5.46
C SER A 19 -16.55 21.16 5.94
N GLN A 20 -16.30 19.87 5.90
CA GLN A 20 -15.01 19.29 6.26
C GLN A 20 -13.89 19.68 5.27
N ILE A 21 -14.21 20.37 4.17
CA ILE A 21 -13.22 20.98 3.26
C ILE A 21 -12.52 22.18 3.93
N PHE A 22 -13.22 22.93 4.81
CA PHE A 22 -12.65 24.09 5.51
C PHE A 22 -12.11 23.75 6.90
N ASN A 23 -12.72 22.78 7.60
CA ASN A 23 -12.31 22.38 8.95
C ASN A 23 -11.51 21.08 9.00
N GLY A 24 -11.24 20.43 7.86
CA GLY A 24 -10.30 19.31 7.79
C GLY A 24 -8.87 19.79 8.06
N GLU A 25 -8.01 18.90 8.54
CA GLU A 25 -6.58 19.23 8.66
C GLU A 25 -6.04 19.69 7.31
N ASN A 26 -5.27 20.79 7.30
CA ASN A 26 -4.73 21.38 6.09
C ASN A 26 -3.85 20.34 5.38
N THR A 27 -4.31 19.81 4.24
CA THR A 27 -3.61 18.77 3.45
C THR A 27 -2.41 19.32 2.65
N GLN A 28 -2.00 20.57 2.90
CA GLN A 28 -0.85 21.18 2.25
C GLN A 28 0.45 20.60 2.81
N PHE A 29 0.97 19.61 2.09
CA PHE A 29 2.31 19.03 2.19
C PHE A 29 2.66 18.44 3.56
N GLY A 30 2.86 17.13 3.57
CA GLY A 30 3.43 16.42 4.72
C GLY A 30 4.71 17.07 5.22
N VAL A 31 4.99 16.89 6.50
CA VAL A 31 6.20 17.40 7.14
C VAL A 31 7.42 16.75 6.48
N VAL A 32 8.12 17.50 5.64
CA VAL A 32 9.47 17.14 5.16
C VAL A 32 10.45 17.48 6.29
N SER A 33 10.49 16.69 7.36
CA SER A 33 11.50 16.86 8.40
C SER A 33 12.69 15.97 8.11
N SER A 34 13.90 16.54 8.13
CA SER A 34 15.14 15.75 8.16
C SER A 34 15.25 14.93 9.45
N ILE A 35 14.74 15.43 10.59
CA ILE A 35 14.69 14.75 11.88
C ILE A 35 13.59 15.43 12.71
N SER A 36 12.39 14.85 12.81
CA SER A 36 11.41 15.23 13.84
C SER A 36 10.83 13.97 14.46
N ASN A 37 10.54 14.05 15.76
CA ASN A 37 10.20 12.91 16.61
C ASN A 37 9.37 11.85 15.86
N PRO A 38 9.82 10.58 15.82
CA PRO A 38 9.09 9.53 15.14
C PRO A 38 7.71 9.47 15.77
N PHE A 39 6.68 9.66 14.94
CA PHE A 39 5.35 9.18 15.28
C PHE A 39 5.51 7.73 15.69
N LYS A 40 5.07 7.39 16.90
CA LYS A 40 5.08 6.02 17.38
C LYS A 40 3.69 5.46 17.14
N PRO A 41 3.48 4.62 16.11
CA PRO A 41 2.18 4.00 15.85
C PRO A 41 1.69 3.21 17.08
N GLU A 42 2.63 2.76 17.91
CA GLU A 42 2.44 2.11 19.21
C GLU A 42 1.50 2.88 20.15
N ASN A 43 1.54 4.23 20.15
CA ASN A 43 0.71 5.04 21.04
C ASN A 43 -0.75 5.15 20.58
N LEU A 44 -1.01 4.98 19.29
CA LEU A 44 -2.36 5.02 18.70
C LEU A 44 -3.00 3.65 18.55
N THR A 45 -2.21 2.58 18.71
CA THR A 45 -2.64 1.18 18.55
C THR A 45 -2.90 0.47 19.87
N LEU A 46 -3.04 1.20 21.00
CA LEU A 46 -3.48 0.61 22.27
C LEU A 46 -4.85 -0.09 22.06
N ASP A 47 -4.93 -1.37 22.43
CA ASP A 47 -6.05 -2.27 22.09
C ASP A 47 -7.44 -1.78 22.54
N SER A 48 -7.50 -0.86 23.50
CA SER A 48 -8.75 -0.23 23.96
C SER A 48 -9.39 0.72 22.93
N ASN A 49 -8.67 1.11 21.88
CA ASN A 49 -9.09 2.11 20.89
C ASN A 49 -9.21 1.58 19.46
N ILE A 50 -9.44 0.27 19.26
CA ILE A 50 -9.67 -0.26 17.91
C ILE A 50 -10.96 0.34 17.34
N ARG A 51 -10.78 1.39 16.53
CA ARG A 51 -11.87 2.13 15.89
C ARG A 51 -12.53 1.24 14.84
N SER A 52 -13.84 1.13 14.91
CA SER A 52 -14.66 0.57 13.84
C SER A 52 -15.19 1.73 13.00
N TYR A 53 -14.87 1.73 11.72
CA TYR A 53 -15.18 2.77 10.75
C TYR A 53 -16.50 2.47 10.03
N SER A 54 -17.36 3.48 9.95
CA SER A 54 -18.49 3.53 9.03
C SER A 54 -18.03 4.05 7.67
N ARG A 55 -18.85 3.83 6.63
CA ARG A 55 -18.70 4.56 5.36
C ARG A 55 -18.57 6.07 5.60
N TYR A 56 -17.66 6.72 4.87
CA TYR A 56 -17.33 8.16 4.93
C TYR A 56 -16.60 8.62 6.20
N ASP A 57 -16.28 7.72 7.14
CA ASP A 57 -15.39 8.07 8.24
C ASP A 57 -13.98 8.36 7.71
N TRP A 58 -13.29 9.28 8.37
CA TRP A 58 -11.87 9.52 8.15
C TRP A 58 -11.03 8.46 8.85
N SER A 59 -10.20 7.78 8.07
CA SER A 59 -9.12 6.94 8.57
C SER A 59 -7.80 7.69 8.56
N TYR A 60 -6.74 7.07 9.08
CA TYR A 60 -5.39 7.63 9.09
C TYR A 60 -4.43 6.67 8.41
N MET A 61 -3.57 7.21 7.55
CA MET A 61 -2.48 6.49 6.92
C MET A 61 -1.26 7.39 6.79
N ARG A 62 -0.09 6.86 7.10
CA ARG A 62 1.19 7.51 6.83
C ARG A 62 1.81 6.90 5.59
N ILE A 63 2.22 7.75 4.66
CA ILE A 63 3.05 7.35 3.53
C ILE A 63 4.48 7.79 3.83
N ASN A 64 5.42 6.89 3.59
CA ASN A 64 6.84 7.15 3.74
C ASN A 64 7.53 6.95 2.40
N ILE A 65 8.50 7.81 2.10
CA ILE A 65 9.36 7.72 0.93
C ILE A 65 10.80 7.84 1.41
N ARG A 66 11.67 6.92 1.01
CA ARG A 66 13.11 6.98 1.31
C ARG A 66 13.96 6.86 0.06
N SER A 67 15.16 7.42 0.13
CA SER A 67 16.24 7.14 -0.81
C SER A 67 17.49 6.79 -0.01
N ASN A 68 17.95 5.56 -0.17
CA ASN A 68 19.16 5.10 0.52
C ASN A 68 20.40 5.86 0.03
N LEU A 69 20.42 6.25 -1.25
CA LEU A 69 21.53 6.97 -1.87
C LEU A 69 21.69 8.38 -1.31
N THR A 70 20.59 9.13 -1.23
CA THR A 70 20.60 10.52 -0.73
C THR A 70 20.44 10.60 0.78
N LYS A 71 20.18 9.47 1.46
CA LYS A 71 19.74 9.38 2.87
C LYS A 71 18.47 10.18 3.15
N PHE A 72 17.68 10.47 2.11
CA PHE A 72 16.42 11.17 2.25
C PHE A 72 15.38 10.25 2.88
N LEU A 73 14.62 10.80 3.82
CA LEU A 73 13.40 10.22 4.37
C LEU A 73 12.34 11.32 4.41
N GLY A 74 11.27 11.12 3.66
CA GLY A 74 10.08 11.96 3.67
C GLY A 74 8.88 11.17 4.17
N GLN A 75 8.02 11.82 4.93
CA GLN A 75 6.79 11.22 5.44
C GLN A 75 5.64 12.21 5.28
N VAL A 76 4.44 11.67 5.04
CA VAL A 76 3.22 12.45 4.94
C VAL A 76 2.08 11.66 5.56
N ASP A 77 1.33 12.33 6.40
CA ASP A 77 0.11 11.80 6.98
C ASP A 77 -1.07 12.21 6.09
N ILE A 78 -1.86 11.23 5.70
CA ILE A 78 -3.06 11.41 4.90
C ILE A 78 -4.26 10.80 5.65
N HIS A 79 -5.43 11.36 5.39
CA HIS A 79 -6.68 10.88 5.95
C HIS A 79 -7.57 10.37 4.81
N PRO A 80 -7.49 9.09 4.41
CA PRO A 80 -8.38 8.58 3.39
C PRO A 80 -9.78 8.36 3.97
N ARG A 81 -10.81 8.77 3.22
CA ARG A 81 -12.21 8.49 3.59
C ARG A 81 -12.58 7.05 3.29
N VAL A 82 -13.24 6.40 4.24
CA VAL A 82 -13.69 5.02 4.11
C VAL A 82 -14.74 4.91 3.02
N ASP A 83 -14.49 3.97 2.11
CA ASP A 83 -15.29 3.71 0.92
C ASP A 83 -15.31 4.83 -0.15
N GLU A 84 -14.43 5.81 -0.01
CA GLU A 84 -14.15 6.79 -1.07
C GLU A 84 -12.78 6.55 -1.69
N PHE A 85 -12.68 6.90 -2.96
CA PHE A 85 -11.41 6.81 -3.67
C PHE A 85 -10.56 8.03 -3.35
N THR A 86 -9.49 7.83 -2.57
CA THR A 86 -8.59 8.92 -2.19
C THR A 86 -7.36 8.90 -3.09
N THR A 87 -6.96 10.05 -3.65
CA THR A 87 -5.73 10.19 -4.42
C THR A 87 -4.80 11.19 -3.74
N PHE A 88 -3.57 10.76 -3.46
CA PHE A 88 -2.47 11.60 -3.02
C PHE A 88 -1.46 11.76 -4.15
N ARG A 89 -0.92 12.97 -4.32
CA ARG A 89 0.06 13.27 -5.38
C ARG A 89 1.32 13.85 -4.75
N VAL A 90 2.47 13.31 -5.14
CA VAL A 90 3.77 13.92 -4.86
C VAL A 90 4.18 14.70 -6.12
N PRO A 91 4.13 16.05 -6.10
CA PRO A 91 4.60 16.84 -7.22
C PRO A 91 6.13 16.82 -7.30
N ASN A 92 6.67 17.20 -8.45
CA ASN A 92 8.11 17.45 -8.66
C ASN A 92 9.02 16.30 -8.25
N THR A 93 8.61 15.04 -8.46
CA THR A 93 9.47 13.89 -8.15
C THR A 93 10.73 13.83 -9.02
N GLN A 94 10.87 14.68 -10.06
CA GLN A 94 12.09 14.73 -10.87
C GLN A 94 13.33 15.09 -10.07
N SER A 95 13.25 16.01 -9.10
CA SER A 95 14.42 16.37 -8.28
C SER A 95 14.84 15.21 -7.38
N LEU A 96 13.87 14.38 -6.98
CA LEU A 96 14.09 13.15 -6.23
C LEU A 96 14.75 12.11 -7.15
N ILE A 97 14.19 11.89 -8.34
CA ILE A 97 14.50 10.75 -9.22
C ILE A 97 15.68 11.00 -10.18
N PHE A 98 15.73 12.17 -10.81
CA PHE A 98 16.62 12.43 -11.96
C PHE A 98 17.91 13.15 -11.59
N LYS A 99 18.01 13.77 -10.42
CA LYS A 99 19.31 14.31 -9.97
C LYS A 99 20.38 13.21 -9.90
N ASP A 100 19.96 11.97 -9.63
CA ASP A 100 20.81 10.79 -9.61
C ASP A 100 21.11 10.22 -11.02
N LEU A 101 20.32 10.56 -12.05
CA LEU A 101 20.46 10.04 -13.42
C LEU A 101 21.20 11.00 -14.37
N ARG A 102 21.40 12.26 -13.99
CA ARG A 102 21.80 13.35 -14.90
C ARG A 102 23.26 13.78 -14.80
N ASP A 103 24.13 13.09 -14.05
CA ASP A 103 25.57 13.37 -14.05
C ASP A 103 26.22 12.65 -15.24
N PRO A 104 26.43 13.33 -16.39
CA PRO A 104 26.95 12.71 -17.60
C PRO A 104 28.47 12.55 -17.54
N ASN A 105 29.13 13.13 -16.52
CA ASN A 105 30.57 13.06 -16.30
C ASN A 105 30.96 11.95 -15.31
N LYS A 106 29.98 11.31 -14.67
CA LYS A 106 30.20 9.99 -14.07
C LYS A 106 30.11 8.96 -15.19
N ASP A 107 31.28 8.68 -15.76
CA ASP A 107 31.46 7.50 -16.60
C ASP A 107 31.20 6.26 -15.74
N TYR A 108 29.95 5.78 -15.74
CA TYR A 108 29.59 4.49 -15.17
C TYR A 108 30.14 3.33 -16.04
N SER A 109 30.93 3.63 -17.08
CA SER A 109 31.39 2.70 -18.10
C SER A 109 32.79 2.09 -17.85
N GLU A 110 33.57 2.58 -16.89
CA GLU A 110 34.96 2.08 -16.66
C GLU A 110 35.20 1.35 -15.33
N SER A 111 34.17 1.13 -14.50
CA SER A 111 34.22 0.10 -13.45
C SER A 111 33.48 -1.13 -13.94
N SER A 112 34.21 -2.03 -14.60
CA SER A 112 33.69 -3.26 -15.18
C SER A 112 33.17 -4.30 -14.18
N ASP A 113 32.88 -3.95 -12.92
CA ASP A 113 32.32 -4.89 -11.93
C ASP A 113 31.43 -4.26 -10.82
N ASP A 114 31.19 -2.94 -10.80
CA ASP A 114 30.36 -2.31 -9.76
C ASP A 114 29.28 -1.36 -10.33
N ILE A 115 28.73 -1.70 -11.50
CA ILE A 115 27.39 -1.21 -11.85
C ILE A 115 26.41 -1.98 -10.98
N ILE A 116 25.70 -1.25 -10.13
CA ILE A 116 24.72 -1.75 -9.15
C ILE A 116 23.45 -2.26 -9.87
N THR A 117 23.62 -3.22 -10.76
CA THR A 117 22.65 -4.25 -11.07
C THR A 117 22.85 -5.32 -10.01
N GLY A 118 21.77 -5.76 -9.34
CA GLY A 118 21.82 -6.81 -8.33
C GLY A 118 22.62 -8.04 -8.77
N SER A 119 23.90 -8.04 -8.45
CA SER A 119 24.78 -9.18 -8.51
C SER A 119 24.41 -10.09 -7.35
N LYS A 120 24.36 -11.40 -7.64
CA LYS A 120 23.90 -12.46 -6.72
C LYS A 120 24.67 -12.58 -5.41
N ASP A 121 25.71 -11.77 -5.19
CA ASP A 121 26.62 -11.86 -4.03
C ASP A 121 26.79 -10.56 -3.21
N ARG A 122 25.93 -9.52 -3.36
CA ARG A 122 25.98 -8.34 -2.46
C ARG A 122 24.59 -7.85 -2.01
N ASP A 123 24.18 -8.30 -0.84
CA ASP A 123 22.93 -7.95 -0.13
C ASP A 123 22.77 -6.48 0.33
N ILE A 124 23.62 -5.52 -0.07
CA ILE A 124 23.75 -4.24 0.69
C ILE A 124 23.44 -2.95 -0.09
N TYR A 125 23.28 -2.97 -1.41
CA TYR A 125 22.94 -1.75 -2.15
C TYR A 125 21.81 -2.01 -3.14
N PHE A 126 20.56 -1.90 -2.69
CA PHE A 126 19.45 -1.57 -3.59
C PHE A 126 19.46 -0.06 -3.81
N PRO A 127 19.86 0.45 -4.98
CA PRO A 127 19.91 1.87 -5.27
C PRO A 127 18.53 2.29 -5.77
N GLY A 128 17.61 2.56 -4.85
CA GLY A 128 16.23 2.87 -5.24
C GLY A 128 15.56 3.84 -4.30
N TRP A 129 14.77 4.74 -4.88
CA TRP A 129 13.70 5.40 -4.15
C TRP A 129 12.66 4.35 -3.79
N GLN A 130 12.28 4.30 -2.52
CA GLN A 130 11.32 3.33 -2.00
C GLN A 130 10.15 4.03 -1.33
N ILE A 131 8.98 3.42 -1.44
CA ILE A 131 7.74 3.88 -0.81
C ILE A 131 7.13 2.78 0.05
N TRP A 132 6.63 3.13 1.23
CA TRP A 132 5.80 2.26 2.05
C TRP A 132 4.67 3.03 2.72
N ALA A 133 3.69 2.31 3.26
CA ALA A 133 2.59 2.91 4.00
C ALA A 133 2.40 2.22 5.35
N GLU A 134 1.98 3.00 6.33
CA GLU A 134 1.66 2.55 7.69
C GLU A 134 0.22 2.97 8.01
N LEU A 135 -0.57 2.04 8.54
CA LEU A 135 -1.94 2.31 8.96
C LEU A 135 -2.02 2.26 10.48
N VAL A 136 -2.90 3.09 11.06
CA VAL A 136 -3.24 3.03 12.49
C VAL A 136 -4.21 1.87 12.72
N ALA A 137 -3.68 0.66 12.53
CA ALA A 137 -4.38 -0.61 12.67
C ALA A 137 -3.36 -1.71 13.00
N ARG A 138 -3.86 -2.84 13.48
CA ARG A 138 -3.07 -4.04 13.73
C ARG A 138 -3.58 -5.17 12.87
N LYS A 139 -2.67 -5.97 12.33
CA LYS A 139 -2.97 -7.20 11.61
C LYS A 139 -2.73 -8.39 12.52
N THR A 140 -3.71 -9.28 12.56
CA THR A 140 -3.56 -10.58 13.23
C THR A 140 -2.97 -11.57 12.24
N ILE A 141 -1.79 -12.10 12.53
CA ILE A 141 -1.11 -13.12 11.73
C ILE A 141 -1.22 -14.44 12.49
N VAL A 142 -1.77 -15.46 11.82
CA VAL A 142 -1.81 -16.82 12.34
C VAL A 142 -0.72 -17.62 11.61
N THR A 143 0.34 -17.96 12.33
CA THR A 143 1.45 -18.76 11.83
C THR A 143 1.22 -20.22 12.21
N TYR A 144 1.25 -21.11 11.23
CA TYR A 144 1.16 -22.54 11.46
C TYR A 144 2.57 -23.13 11.42
N THR A 145 3.01 -23.66 12.55
CA THR A 145 4.32 -24.30 12.70
C THR A 145 4.14 -25.78 12.89
N THR A 146 4.93 -26.57 12.17
CA THR A 146 4.98 -28.01 12.41
C THR A 146 6.12 -28.27 13.38
N GLN A 147 5.80 -28.79 14.57
CA GLN A 147 6.81 -29.12 15.57
C GLN A 147 6.87 -30.63 15.76
N PRO A 148 8.08 -31.22 15.79
CA PRO A 148 8.25 -32.60 16.19
C PRO A 148 7.90 -32.71 17.68
N VAL A 149 6.89 -33.51 17.99
CA VAL A 149 6.50 -33.83 19.36
C VAL A 149 6.74 -35.32 19.55
N THR A 150 7.53 -35.65 20.57
CA THR A 150 7.71 -37.02 21.02
C THR A 150 6.41 -37.46 21.68
N VAL A 151 5.71 -38.40 21.05
CA VAL A 151 4.45 -38.94 21.60
C VAL A 151 4.78 -40.22 22.35
N PRO A 152 4.16 -40.47 23.52
CA PRO A 152 4.13 -41.81 24.06
C PRO A 152 3.53 -42.77 23.03
N CYS A 153 4.09 -43.97 23.01
CA CYS A 153 3.54 -45.16 22.35
C CYS A 153 2.03 -45.35 22.57
N GLU A 154 1.35 -45.90 21.57
CA GLU A 154 -0.05 -46.35 21.68
C GLU A 154 -0.08 -47.86 21.86
N VAL A 155 -0.81 -48.34 22.86
CA VAL A 155 -1.16 -49.76 23.05
C VAL A 155 -2.68 -49.86 22.87
N ASP A 156 -3.12 -50.67 21.91
CA ASP A 156 -4.55 -50.87 21.58
C ASP A 156 -5.35 -49.57 21.28
N GLY A 157 -4.69 -48.58 20.69
CA GLY A 157 -5.30 -47.29 20.34
C GLY A 157 -5.48 -46.33 21.52
N VAL A 158 -4.88 -46.65 22.69
CA VAL A 158 -4.86 -45.78 23.86
C VAL A 158 -3.41 -45.32 24.09
N ARG A 159 -3.24 -44.01 24.30
CA ARG A 159 -1.94 -43.44 24.71
C ARG A 159 -1.57 -44.00 26.07
N SER A 160 -0.45 -44.71 26.14
CA SER A 160 0.00 -45.32 27.39
C SER A 160 1.26 -44.65 27.93
N ASP A 161 1.34 -44.54 29.25
CA ASP A 161 2.54 -44.07 29.93
C ASP A 161 3.68 -45.07 29.71
N ALA A 162 4.89 -44.54 29.60
CA ALA A 162 6.11 -45.18 29.10
C ALA A 162 6.41 -46.63 29.59
N LYS A 163 5.83 -47.08 30.71
CA LYS A 163 6.04 -48.44 31.25
C LYS A 163 5.34 -49.55 30.47
N GLU A 164 4.17 -49.33 29.87
CA GLU A 164 3.44 -50.39 29.15
C GLU A 164 4.03 -50.68 27.76
N CYS A 165 4.96 -49.85 27.32
CA CYS A 165 5.60 -49.95 26.00
C CYS A 165 7.03 -50.47 26.04
N GLN A 166 7.49 -50.86 27.23
CA GLN A 166 8.67 -51.71 27.36
C GLN A 166 8.22 -53.16 27.23
N ALA A 167 8.88 -53.93 26.36
CA ALA A 167 8.70 -55.38 26.34
C ALA A 167 9.04 -55.94 27.74
N GLU A 168 8.20 -56.83 28.28
CA GLU A 168 8.45 -57.47 29.58
C GLU A 168 9.86 -58.08 29.61
N GLY A 169 10.70 -57.59 30.53
CA GLY A 169 12.08 -58.06 30.71
C GLY A 169 13.15 -57.30 29.91
N SER A 170 12.80 -56.27 29.13
CA SER A 170 13.76 -55.39 28.45
C SER A 170 14.22 -54.25 29.37
N GLU A 171 15.53 -54.06 29.49
CA GLU A 171 16.13 -52.87 30.13
C GLU A 171 16.18 -51.66 29.17
N GLU A 172 15.80 -51.82 27.90
CA GLU A 172 15.85 -50.73 26.93
C GLU A 172 14.75 -49.69 27.18
N PRO A 173 15.05 -48.39 27.04
CA PRO A 173 14.06 -47.33 27.24
C PRO A 173 12.89 -47.48 26.25
N PRO A 174 11.67 -47.11 26.66
CA PRO A 174 10.48 -47.28 25.84
C PRO A 174 10.60 -46.55 24.50
N VAL A 175 10.12 -47.22 23.45
CA VAL A 175 10.18 -46.71 22.08
C VAL A 175 9.19 -45.55 21.94
N SER A 176 9.71 -44.33 22.07
CA SER A 176 8.98 -43.13 21.67
C SER A 176 9.11 -42.94 20.16
N TYR A 177 8.05 -42.46 19.51
CA TYR A 177 8.12 -42.04 18.11
C TYR A 177 7.85 -40.53 18.01
N THR A 178 8.59 -39.88 17.12
CA THR A 178 8.42 -38.47 16.84
C THR A 178 7.31 -38.31 15.81
N THR A 179 6.24 -37.60 16.19
CA THR A 179 5.21 -37.17 15.23
C THR A 179 5.29 -35.68 14.99
N ASN A 180 4.79 -35.25 13.84
CA ASN A 180 4.67 -33.83 13.50
C ASN A 180 3.30 -33.32 13.95
N VAL A 181 3.28 -32.43 14.95
CA VAL A 181 2.05 -31.77 15.40
C VAL A 181 1.99 -30.37 14.81
N LEU A 182 0.86 -30.04 14.17
CA LEU A 182 0.58 -28.69 13.69
C LEU A 182 0.16 -27.82 14.88
N SER A 183 0.97 -26.83 15.23
CA SER A 183 0.63 -25.81 16.22
C SER A 183 0.40 -24.47 15.52
N ASN A 184 -0.60 -23.70 15.99
CA ASN A 184 -0.82 -22.34 15.53
C ASN A 184 -0.36 -21.33 16.58
N SER A 185 0.34 -20.29 16.14
CA SER A 185 0.66 -19.12 16.95
C SER A 185 -0.03 -17.93 16.33
N THR A 186 -0.69 -17.12 17.16
CA THR A 186 -1.36 -15.89 16.72
C THR A 186 -0.62 -14.69 17.27
N GLU A 187 -0.07 -13.87 16.39
CA GLU A 187 0.60 -12.62 16.75
C GLU A 187 -0.18 -11.45 16.17
N THR A 188 -0.20 -10.33 16.89
CA THR A 188 -0.81 -9.09 16.43
C THR A 188 0.30 -8.06 16.21
N ILE A 189 0.51 -7.66 14.96
CA ILE A 189 1.58 -6.73 14.58
C ILE A 189 1.00 -5.42 14.03
N PRO A 190 1.73 -4.29 14.07
CA PRO A 190 1.35 -3.07 13.36
C PRO A 190 1.13 -3.34 11.87
N LEU A 191 0.08 -2.73 11.29
CA LEU A 191 -0.21 -2.89 9.87
C LEU A 191 0.66 -1.94 9.03
N THR A 192 1.78 -2.48 8.55
CA THR A 192 2.73 -1.80 7.66
C THR A 192 2.82 -2.53 6.33
N LEU A 193 2.67 -1.80 5.23
CA LEU A 193 2.89 -2.34 3.89
C LEU A 193 4.40 -2.50 3.63
N PRO A 194 4.83 -3.58 2.94
CA PRO A 194 6.23 -3.74 2.59
C PRO A 194 6.69 -2.61 1.66
N PRO A 195 7.96 -2.18 1.74
CA PRO A 195 8.49 -1.16 0.85
C PRO A 195 8.49 -1.64 -0.60
N LYS A 196 8.22 -0.70 -1.52
CA LYS A 196 8.25 -0.90 -2.97
C LYS A 196 9.22 0.07 -3.62
N ASN A 197 9.98 -0.41 -4.58
CA ASN A 197 10.85 0.41 -5.41
C ASN A 197 9.97 1.26 -6.35
N ILE A 198 10.28 2.55 -6.41
CA ILE A 198 9.63 3.52 -7.29
C ILE A 198 10.30 3.52 -8.68
N ILE A 199 11.56 3.11 -8.76
CA ILE A 199 12.42 3.21 -9.94
C ILE A 199 13.16 1.89 -10.14
N ASP A 200 13.32 1.50 -11.40
CA ASP A 200 14.39 0.61 -11.83
C ASP A 200 15.31 1.36 -12.82
N ILE A 201 16.56 1.59 -12.40
CA ILE A 201 17.55 2.34 -13.16
C ILE A 201 17.97 1.56 -14.42
N ASN A 202 18.02 0.22 -14.33
CA ASN A 202 18.55 -0.62 -15.41
C ASN A 202 17.59 -0.68 -16.59
N SER A 203 16.30 -0.82 -16.29
CA SER A 203 15.24 -0.77 -17.31
C SER A 203 14.80 0.64 -17.65
N ARG A 204 15.35 1.68 -16.99
CA ARG A 204 14.93 3.08 -17.14
C ARG A 204 13.40 3.24 -16.97
N THR A 205 12.85 2.55 -15.97
CA THR A 205 11.41 2.54 -15.69
C THR A 205 11.07 3.11 -14.32
N PHE A 206 9.84 3.62 -14.21
CA PHE A 206 9.33 4.28 -13.01
C PHE A 206 7.87 3.89 -12.75
N VAL A 207 7.54 3.65 -11.49
CA VAL A 207 6.18 3.41 -11.03
C VAL A 207 5.54 4.76 -10.73
N ASN A 208 4.70 5.24 -11.64
CA ASN A 208 3.98 6.50 -11.48
C ASN A 208 2.73 6.40 -10.61
N TYR A 209 2.28 5.17 -10.36
CA TYR A 209 1.03 4.92 -9.68
C TYR A 209 1.11 3.74 -8.72
N PHE A 210 0.72 3.96 -7.47
CA PHE A 210 0.56 2.93 -6.45
C PHE A 210 -0.88 2.85 -5.97
N VAL A 211 -1.40 1.64 -5.77
CA VAL A 211 -2.73 1.43 -5.18
C VAL A 211 -2.57 0.68 -3.88
N ILE A 212 -3.16 1.22 -2.82
CA ILE A 212 -3.31 0.56 -1.53
C ILE A 212 -4.75 0.09 -1.42
N VAL A 213 -4.94 -1.21 -1.19
CA VAL A 213 -6.24 -1.79 -0.89
C VAL A 213 -6.30 -2.07 0.61
N VAL A 214 -7.19 -1.40 1.31
CA VAL A 214 -7.44 -1.58 2.75
C VAL A 214 -8.66 -2.48 2.93
N GLN A 215 -8.49 -3.57 3.68
CA GLN A 215 -9.54 -4.56 3.92
C GLN A 215 -10.23 -4.27 5.26
N LEU A 216 -11.56 -4.15 5.20
CA LEU A 216 -12.42 -3.99 6.37
C LEU A 216 -13.22 -5.26 6.68
N ASP A 217 -13.31 -5.59 7.97
CA ASP A 217 -14.30 -6.52 8.50
C ASP A 217 -15.09 -5.85 9.64
N LYS A 218 -16.40 -5.68 9.43
CA LYS A 218 -17.31 -4.95 10.34
C LYS A 218 -16.73 -3.58 10.75
N GLY A 219 -16.15 -2.87 9.79
CA GLY A 219 -15.54 -1.56 9.97
C GLY A 219 -14.16 -1.58 10.63
N ARG A 220 -13.63 -2.74 11.03
CA ARG A 220 -12.26 -2.84 11.53
C ARG A 220 -11.31 -3.06 10.37
N ILE A 221 -10.21 -2.31 10.33
CA ILE A 221 -9.12 -2.59 9.39
C ILE A 221 -8.44 -3.88 9.84
N ILE A 222 -8.48 -4.90 8.98
CA ILE A 222 -7.89 -6.22 9.27
C ILE A 222 -6.64 -6.49 8.42
N ASP A 223 -6.53 -5.83 7.27
CA ASP A 223 -5.38 -5.96 6.38
C ASP A 223 -5.26 -4.74 5.47
N ALA A 224 -4.08 -4.60 4.87
CA ALA A 224 -3.84 -3.71 3.74
C ALA A 224 -2.79 -4.35 2.84
N VAL A 225 -2.91 -4.13 1.53
CA VAL A 225 -2.00 -4.71 0.53
C VAL A 225 -1.80 -3.74 -0.62
N TRP A 226 -0.61 -3.78 -1.25
CA TRP A 226 -0.43 -3.17 -2.56
C TRP A 226 -1.23 -3.96 -3.57
N ASP A 227 -2.00 -3.29 -4.42
CA ASP A 227 -2.85 -4.01 -5.37
C ASP A 227 -2.04 -4.85 -6.37
N GLY A 228 -0.83 -4.41 -6.72
CA GLY A 228 0.15 -5.20 -7.48
C GLY A 228 0.51 -6.54 -6.84
N ASP A 229 0.55 -6.62 -5.52
CA ASP A 229 0.82 -7.88 -4.79
C ASP A 229 -0.43 -8.76 -4.70
N ARG A 230 -1.61 -8.15 -4.73
CA ARG A 230 -2.90 -8.86 -4.70
C ARG A 230 -3.18 -9.56 -6.03
N LEU A 231 -2.82 -8.93 -7.15
CA LEU A 231 -3.08 -9.43 -8.50
C LEU A 231 -1.77 -9.52 -9.31
N PRO A 232 -1.06 -10.67 -9.27
CA PRO A 232 0.19 -10.87 -10.00
C PRO A 232 0.07 -10.64 -11.52
N GLU A 233 -1.15 -10.74 -12.06
CA GLU A 233 -1.44 -10.50 -13.46
C GLU A 233 -1.28 -9.03 -13.89
N ILE A 234 -1.24 -8.09 -12.93
CA ILE A 234 -1.04 -6.67 -13.21
C ILE A 234 0.21 -6.44 -14.06
N CYS A 235 1.29 -7.15 -13.76
CA CYS A 235 2.54 -7.00 -14.47
C CYS A 235 2.58 -7.64 -15.86
N LYS A 236 1.59 -8.47 -16.23
CA LYS A 236 1.56 -9.10 -17.57
C LYS A 236 1.25 -8.10 -18.69
N SER A 237 0.60 -6.98 -18.36
CA SER A 237 0.14 -5.97 -19.33
C SER A 237 0.93 -4.66 -19.29
N CYS A 238 2.03 -4.65 -18.53
CA CYS A 238 2.90 -3.48 -18.32
C CYS A 238 4.16 -3.57 -19.19
N ASP A 239 4.69 -2.42 -19.59
CA ASP A 239 5.98 -2.36 -20.31
C ASP A 239 7.13 -2.82 -19.41
N SER A 240 7.04 -2.55 -18.10
CA SER A 240 7.97 -3.03 -17.07
C SER A 240 7.21 -3.32 -15.77
N CYS A 241 7.79 -4.18 -14.93
CA CYS A 241 7.25 -4.52 -13.61
C CYS A 241 8.32 -4.32 -12.54
N ILE A 242 8.01 -3.48 -11.54
CA ILE A 242 8.89 -3.20 -10.41
C ILE A 242 8.16 -3.63 -9.15
N ASP A 243 8.65 -4.66 -8.45
CA ASP A 243 8.07 -5.21 -7.21
C ASP A 243 6.54 -5.48 -7.29
N GLY A 244 6.08 -6.04 -8.41
CA GLY A 244 4.67 -6.31 -8.65
C GLY A 244 3.85 -5.08 -9.06
N GLN A 245 4.46 -3.91 -9.21
CA GLN A 245 3.82 -2.68 -9.66
C GLN A 245 4.14 -2.38 -11.13
N CYS A 246 3.18 -1.78 -11.82
CA CYS A 246 3.31 -1.41 -13.23
C CYS A 246 4.27 -0.22 -13.39
N GLY A 247 5.40 -0.45 -14.05
CA GLY A 247 6.36 0.58 -14.42
C GLY A 247 6.14 1.08 -15.85
N VAL A 248 6.45 2.35 -16.07
CA VAL A 248 6.48 2.97 -17.40
C VAL A 248 7.90 3.47 -17.70
N ASN A 249 8.32 3.41 -18.97
CA ASN A 249 9.62 3.93 -19.37
C ASN A 249 9.67 5.44 -19.19
N TYR A 250 10.81 5.97 -18.72
CA TYR A 250 11.00 7.41 -18.55
C TYR A 250 10.74 8.21 -19.82
N ASP A 251 11.22 7.71 -20.95
CA ASP A 251 11.14 8.39 -22.25
C ASP A 251 9.69 8.46 -22.79
N ASP A 252 8.79 7.65 -22.22
CA ASP A 252 7.37 7.57 -22.60
C ASP A 252 6.44 8.39 -21.72
N MET A 253 6.95 8.91 -20.59
CA MET A 253 6.16 9.69 -19.66
C MET A 253 6.05 11.15 -20.11
N GLN A 254 4.83 11.67 -20.15
CA GLN A 254 4.59 13.11 -20.15
C GLN A 254 4.53 13.57 -18.70
N CYS A 255 5.62 14.16 -18.22
CA CYS A 255 5.61 14.84 -16.92
C CYS A 255 4.93 16.22 -17.07
N ASP A 256 4.25 16.71 -16.03
CA ASP A 256 3.40 17.91 -16.12
C ASP A 256 4.22 19.18 -16.40
N PRO A 257 4.11 19.84 -17.57
CA PRO A 257 4.80 21.09 -17.81
C PRO A 257 4.22 22.19 -16.91
N THR A 258 5.07 23.05 -16.34
CA THR A 258 4.64 24.33 -15.76
C THR A 258 4.90 25.40 -16.79
N GLU A 259 4.12 26.49 -16.71
CA GLU A 259 4.27 27.66 -17.58
C GLU A 259 5.71 28.19 -17.60
N ASP A 260 6.43 28.07 -16.49
CA ASP A 260 7.79 28.58 -16.33
C ASP A 260 8.91 27.61 -16.76
N GLN A 261 8.64 26.29 -16.83
CA GLN A 261 9.63 25.27 -17.26
C GLN A 261 8.96 24.13 -18.06
N PRO A 262 8.80 24.30 -19.38
CA PRO A 262 8.03 23.36 -20.23
C PRO A 262 8.69 21.99 -20.43
N LEU A 263 9.92 21.77 -19.97
CA LEU A 263 10.71 20.56 -20.25
C LEU A 263 11.24 19.82 -19.01
N ASN A 264 11.02 20.32 -17.79
CA ASN A 264 11.80 19.89 -16.60
C ASN A 264 11.00 19.76 -15.31
N ASN A 265 9.71 19.46 -15.40
CA ASN A 265 8.95 19.15 -14.19
C ASN A 265 8.77 17.67 -14.03
N GLY A 266 8.87 17.26 -12.76
CA GLY A 266 8.76 15.88 -12.35
C GLY A 266 7.54 15.18 -12.87
N CYS A 267 7.72 13.92 -13.20
CA CYS A 267 6.59 13.02 -13.29
C CYS A 267 5.92 12.95 -11.91
N GLN A 268 4.60 12.88 -11.87
CA GLN A 268 3.89 12.84 -10.59
C GLN A 268 3.79 11.40 -10.11
N LEU A 269 4.17 11.16 -8.86
CA LEU A 269 3.85 9.92 -8.17
C LEU A 269 2.42 10.06 -7.62
N LYS A 270 1.53 9.17 -8.03
CA LYS A 270 0.14 9.12 -7.57
C LYS A 270 -0.04 7.90 -6.68
N ILE A 271 -0.58 8.09 -5.49
CA ILE A 271 -0.97 7.02 -4.58
C ILE A 271 -2.48 7.06 -4.48
N MET A 272 -3.14 5.93 -4.67
CA MET A 272 -4.57 5.84 -4.46
C MET A 272 -4.89 4.82 -3.39
N VAL A 273 -5.89 5.13 -2.58
CA VAL A 273 -6.36 4.27 -1.50
C VAL A 273 -7.79 3.84 -1.82
N ALA A 274 -8.04 2.54 -1.74
CA ALA A 274 -9.35 1.95 -1.92
C ALA A 274 -9.67 0.99 -0.78
N TRP A 275 -10.96 0.76 -0.57
CA TRP A 275 -11.49 -0.02 0.53
C TRP A 275 -12.25 -1.24 0.03
N ALA A 276 -11.96 -2.39 0.61
CA ALA A 276 -12.60 -3.66 0.36
C ALA A 276 -13.26 -4.21 1.64
N GLY A 277 -14.18 -5.16 1.49
CA GLY A 277 -14.87 -5.79 2.61
C GLY A 277 -16.11 -5.02 3.07
N ARG A 278 -16.34 -4.93 4.39
CA ARG A 278 -17.58 -4.38 4.95
C ARG A 278 -17.33 -3.37 6.07
N ASP A 279 -18.10 -2.28 6.06
CA ASP A 279 -18.04 -1.23 7.07
C ASP A 279 -18.70 -1.66 8.41
N LYS A 280 -18.69 -0.77 9.41
CA LYS A 280 -19.31 -0.97 10.73
C LYS A 280 -20.80 -1.34 10.65
N ASN A 281 -21.49 -0.86 9.63
CA ASN A 281 -22.92 -1.09 9.39
C ASN A 281 -23.17 -2.30 8.48
N ASN A 282 -22.15 -3.15 8.28
CA ASN A 282 -22.17 -4.34 7.42
C ASN A 282 -22.45 -4.04 5.93
N LYS A 283 -22.28 -2.79 5.49
CA LYS A 283 -22.42 -2.39 4.09
C LYS A 283 -21.15 -2.73 3.32
N PRO A 284 -21.24 -3.30 2.11
CA PRO A 284 -20.07 -3.61 1.30
C PRO A 284 -19.39 -2.33 0.82
N CYS A 285 -18.05 -2.31 0.86
CA CYS A 285 -17.26 -1.24 0.28
C CYS A 285 -17.32 -1.32 -1.26
N GLN A 286 -17.54 -0.17 -1.91
CA GLN A 286 -17.63 0.04 -3.34
C GLN A 286 -16.34 0.58 -3.97
N SER A 287 -15.50 1.28 -3.20
CA SER A 287 -14.27 1.91 -3.74
C SER A 287 -13.30 0.91 -4.36
N ILE A 288 -13.24 -0.34 -3.89
CA ILE A 288 -12.45 -1.40 -4.53
C ILE A 288 -12.82 -1.64 -5.99
N ASN A 289 -14.09 -1.46 -6.38
CA ASN A 289 -14.53 -1.67 -7.77
C ASN A 289 -14.16 -0.49 -8.68
N LYS A 290 -13.68 0.62 -8.10
CA LYS A 290 -13.26 1.83 -8.80
C LYS A 290 -11.74 1.90 -8.98
N ILE A 291 -10.99 0.89 -8.53
CA ILE A 291 -9.53 0.91 -8.61
C ILE A 291 -9.04 0.83 -10.06
N PRO A 292 -8.01 1.61 -10.41
CA PRO A 292 -7.37 1.57 -11.72
C PRO A 292 -6.64 0.28 -12.10
N SER A 293 -6.49 -0.75 -11.25
CA SER A 293 -5.87 -2.00 -11.71
C SER A 293 -6.74 -2.79 -12.69
N ASN A 294 -8.06 -2.61 -12.66
CA ASN A 294 -8.94 -3.03 -13.76
C ASN A 294 -8.75 -2.16 -15.02
N PHE A 295 -8.14 -0.98 -14.83
CA PHE A 295 -7.76 0.00 -15.85
C PHE A 295 -6.27 -0.11 -16.22
N GLN A 296 -5.60 -1.24 -15.95
CA GLN A 296 -4.22 -1.55 -16.38
C GLN A 296 -3.91 -1.09 -17.80
N LYS A 297 -4.89 -1.25 -18.72
CA LYS A 297 -4.78 -0.82 -20.12
C LYS A 297 -4.44 0.65 -20.30
N TYR A 298 -4.77 1.53 -19.35
CA TYR A 298 -4.67 2.99 -19.46
C TYR A 298 -3.49 3.59 -18.68
N SER A 299 -2.92 2.86 -17.71
CA SER A 299 -1.69 3.28 -17.00
C SER A 299 -0.42 2.81 -17.72
N SER A 300 -0.48 1.68 -18.45
CA SER A 300 0.66 1.15 -19.20
C SER A 300 0.78 1.69 -20.63
N THR A 301 -0.28 2.27 -21.20
CA THR A 301 -0.14 2.97 -22.49
C THR A 301 0.35 4.39 -22.26
N SER A 302 1.55 4.71 -22.75
CA SER A 302 1.99 6.09 -22.94
C SER A 302 0.84 6.92 -23.53
N ILE A 303 0.61 8.14 -23.05
CA ILE A 303 -0.43 9.06 -23.56
C ILE A 303 -0.39 9.19 -25.09
N LYS A 304 0.79 9.01 -25.71
CA LYS A 304 0.97 8.97 -27.17
C LYS A 304 0.17 7.86 -27.87
N LYS A 305 -0.26 6.82 -27.15
CA LYS A 305 -1.02 5.64 -27.63
C LYS A 305 -2.46 5.61 -27.11
N VAL A 306 -2.87 6.53 -26.22
CA VAL A 306 -4.22 6.53 -25.68
C VAL A 306 -5.14 7.34 -26.60
N GLY A 307 -5.83 6.65 -27.50
CA GLY A 307 -6.87 7.24 -28.35
C GLY A 307 -8.05 7.79 -27.53
N THR A 308 -8.85 8.66 -28.15
CA THR A 308 -9.99 9.43 -27.63
C THR A 308 -11.08 8.66 -26.86
N GLY A 309 -11.02 7.34 -26.73
CA GLY A 309 -11.93 6.52 -25.92
C GLY A 309 -11.74 6.64 -24.39
N LEU A 310 -10.68 7.32 -23.93
CA LEU A 310 -10.39 7.59 -22.52
C LEU A 310 -11.52 8.39 -21.83
N VAL A 311 -12.13 9.33 -22.55
CA VAL A 311 -13.19 10.21 -22.03
C VAL A 311 -14.52 9.46 -21.96
N SER A 312 -14.83 8.58 -22.91
CA SER A 312 -16.10 7.85 -22.90
C SER A 312 -16.16 6.82 -21.76
N ASP A 313 -15.10 6.04 -21.52
CA ASP A 313 -15.14 4.96 -20.53
C ASP A 313 -15.13 5.48 -19.08
N PHE A 314 -14.47 6.61 -18.83
CA PHE A 314 -14.40 7.22 -17.50
C PHE A 314 -15.70 7.93 -17.14
N PHE A 315 -16.29 8.67 -18.08
CA PHE A 315 -17.55 9.37 -17.82
C PHE A 315 -18.77 8.43 -17.88
N TYR A 316 -18.86 7.46 -18.79
CA TYR A 316 -20.04 6.58 -18.88
C TYR A 316 -20.17 5.59 -17.72
N LYS A 317 -19.07 5.03 -17.17
CA LYS A 317 -19.17 4.15 -15.99
C LYS A 317 -19.48 4.90 -14.68
N ILE A 318 -19.24 6.20 -14.64
CA ILE A 318 -19.67 7.07 -13.52
C ILE A 318 -21.14 7.50 -13.70
N ASN A 319 -21.68 7.48 -14.93
CA ASN A 319 -22.96 8.13 -15.24
C ASN A 319 -24.22 7.26 -15.07
N GLU A 320 -24.13 5.94 -14.89
CA GLU A 320 -25.37 5.12 -14.91
C GLU A 320 -25.81 4.57 -13.55
N ASN A 321 -25.12 4.85 -12.43
CA ASN A 321 -25.71 4.56 -11.09
C ASN A 321 -25.03 5.20 -9.86
N ASN A 322 -24.19 6.22 -10.02
CA ASN A 322 -23.60 6.93 -8.86
C ASN A 322 -23.50 8.44 -9.15
N ASN A 323 -24.66 9.08 -9.21
CA ASN A 323 -24.74 10.53 -9.33
C ASN A 323 -24.16 11.21 -8.09
N ASN A 324 -23.01 11.85 -8.32
CA ASN A 324 -22.41 12.96 -7.57
C ASN A 324 -21.68 12.66 -6.24
N PRO A 325 -20.33 12.50 -6.24
CA PRO A 325 -19.53 12.42 -5.02
C PRO A 325 -19.40 13.76 -4.25
N ASN A 326 -19.92 14.88 -4.76
CA ASN A 326 -19.92 16.18 -4.08
C ASN A 326 -21.28 16.53 -3.43
N MET A 327 -22.20 15.57 -3.29
CA MET A 327 -23.49 15.74 -2.60
C MET A 327 -23.81 14.64 -1.56
N ALA A 328 -22.81 13.92 -1.05
CA ALA A 328 -22.98 12.93 0.03
C ALA A 328 -22.28 13.35 1.32
#